data_AF-A0A7T5CDU6-F1
#
_entry.id   AF-A0A7T5CDU6-F1
#
_cell.length_a   1.000
_cell.length_b   1.000
_cell.length_c   1.000
_cell.angle_alpha   90.00
_cell.angle_beta   90.00
_cell.angle_gamma   90.00
#
_symmetry.space_group_name_H-M   'P 1'
#
loop_
_entity.id
_entity.type
_entity.pdbx_description
1 polymer ?
#
loop_
_entity_poly.entity_id
_entity_poly.type
_entity_poly.pdbx_seq_one_letter_code
_entity_poly.pdbx_strand_id
1 'polypeptide(L)'
;MWQMSAPWWEFIVRGLIVYFALLIMMRLGGKRQIGQMTPFDLILLLILSEGVQNAMVGDDKSVSGGLILAVTLIGINVLVSWLSWRSRGIEYAVEGHPQLLIRHGKVIQDVMHGARMTSDDLMKVLRR
;
A
#
# COMPACT_ATOMS: atom_id res chain seq x y z
N MET A 1 9.90 -20.06 -22.23
CA MET A 1 8.69 -19.93 -21.38
C MET A 1 8.91 -20.43 -19.96
N TRP A 2 9.65 -21.54 -19.73
CA TRP A 2 9.99 -22.06 -18.39
C TRP A 2 11.45 -21.86 -17.96
N GLN A 3 12.33 -21.44 -18.90
CA GLN A 3 13.70 -21.04 -18.57
C GLN A 3 13.67 -19.64 -17.97
N MET A 4 14.12 -19.54 -16.73
CA MET A 4 14.37 -18.28 -16.04
C MET A 4 15.72 -17.74 -16.51
N SER A 5 15.79 -16.44 -16.83
CA SER A 5 17.06 -15.79 -17.15
C SER A 5 17.87 -15.47 -15.89
N ALA A 6 17.19 -15.37 -14.74
CA ALA A 6 17.79 -15.16 -13.43
C ALA A 6 17.52 -16.32 -12.44
N PRO A 7 18.34 -16.47 -11.38
CA PRO A 7 18.03 -17.38 -10.29
C PRO A 7 16.69 -17.05 -9.62
N TRP A 8 15.95 -18.07 -9.21
CA TRP A 8 14.64 -17.92 -8.55
C TRP A 8 14.64 -16.99 -7.32
N TRP A 9 15.75 -16.94 -6.58
CA TRP A 9 15.89 -16.08 -5.39
C TRP A 9 16.01 -14.59 -5.73
N GLU A 10 16.47 -14.24 -6.94
CA GLU A 10 16.59 -12.85 -7.36
C GLU A 10 15.21 -12.19 -7.48
N PHE A 11 14.23 -12.93 -8.01
CA PHE A 11 12.84 -12.48 -8.06
C PHE A 11 12.27 -12.23 -6.66
N ILE A 12 12.55 -13.13 -5.72
CA ILE A 12 12.11 -12.99 -4.33
C ILE A 12 12.69 -11.71 -3.73
N VAL A 13 14.00 -11.49 -3.87
CA VAL A 13 14.69 -10.31 -3.33
C VAL A 13 14.20 -9.02 -3.98
N ARG A 14 14.07 -8.99 -5.32
CA ARG A 14 13.51 -7.83 -6.05
C ARG A 14 12.08 -7.53 -5.59
N GLY A 15 11.24 -8.54 -5.48
CA GLY A 15 9.86 -8.39 -5.01
C GLY A 15 9.77 -7.87 -3.58
N LEU A 16 10.62 -8.38 -2.68
CA LEU A 16 10.74 -7.87 -1.30
C LEU A 16 11.13 -6.39 -1.28
N ILE A 17 12.19 -6.02 -2.00
CA ILE A 17 12.69 -4.64 -2.05
C ILE A 17 11.59 -3.70 -2.54
N VAL A 18 10.93 -4.04 -3.66
CA VAL A 18 9.88 -3.20 -4.24
C VAL A 18 8.66 -3.12 -3.32
N TYR A 19 8.24 -4.23 -2.70
CA TYR A 19 7.14 -4.24 -1.74
C TYR A 19 7.42 -3.31 -0.55
N PHE A 20 8.60 -3.41 0.08
CA PHE A 20 8.96 -2.54 1.19
C PHE A 20 9.13 -1.08 0.77
N ALA A 21 9.69 -0.82 -0.41
CA ALA A 21 9.79 0.54 -0.97
C ALA A 21 8.41 1.16 -1.17
N LEU A 22 7.46 0.41 -1.75
CA LEU A 22 6.07 0.86 -1.90
C LEU A 22 5.39 1.09 -0.56
N LEU A 23 5.60 0.21 0.42
CA LEU A 23 5.06 0.38 1.77
C LEU A 23 5.57 1.68 2.40
N ILE A 24 6.86 1.98 2.27
CA ILE A 24 7.46 3.24 2.75
C ILE A 24 6.90 4.44 1.97
N MET A 25 6.79 4.37 0.64
CA MET A 25 6.22 5.46 -0.17
C MET A 25 4.77 5.75 0.18
N MET A 26 3.94 4.70 0.30
CA MET A 26 2.56 4.81 0.76
C MET A 26 2.49 5.42 2.15
N ARG A 27 3.44 5.04 3.03
CA ARG A 27 3.52 5.61 4.37
C ARG A 27 3.85 7.10 4.37
N LEU A 28 4.76 7.53 3.50
CA LEU A 28 5.13 8.94 3.32
C LEU A 28 4.00 9.74 2.64
N GLY A 29 3.23 9.11 1.75
CA GLY A 29 2.08 9.70 1.06
C GLY A 29 0.90 10.05 1.98
N GLY A 30 0.86 9.50 3.19
CA GLY A 30 -0.16 9.79 4.20
C GLY A 30 -1.45 9.00 4.05
N LYS A 31 -2.41 9.23 4.96
CA LYS A 31 -3.66 8.48 5.08
C LYS A 31 -4.76 8.95 4.13
N ARG A 32 -4.48 9.06 2.84
CA ARG A 32 -5.56 9.27 1.86
C ARG A 32 -6.40 8.00 1.83
N GLN A 33 -7.55 8.04 2.51
CA GLN A 33 -8.51 6.94 2.48
C GLN A 33 -8.88 6.66 1.04
N ILE A 34 -8.82 5.38 0.64
CA ILE A 34 -9.17 4.85 -0.69
C ILE A 34 -10.56 5.35 -1.16
N GLY A 35 -11.45 5.78 -0.25
CA GLY A 35 -12.76 6.35 -0.56
C GLY A 35 -12.77 7.77 -1.15
N GLN A 36 -11.63 8.47 -1.21
CA GLN A 36 -11.47 9.80 -1.81
C GLN A 36 -10.24 9.88 -2.70
N MET A 37 -9.97 8.83 -3.47
CA MET A 37 -8.90 8.90 -4.47
C MET A 37 -9.19 10.07 -5.42
N THR A 38 -8.29 11.05 -5.42
CA THR A 38 -8.34 12.14 -6.38
C THR A 38 -7.93 11.60 -7.76
N PRO A 39 -8.34 12.24 -8.87
CA PRO A 39 -7.86 11.86 -10.19
C PRO A 39 -6.32 11.81 -10.29
N PHE A 40 -5.63 12.64 -9.50
CA PHE A 40 -4.18 12.64 -9.38
C PHE A 40 -3.64 11.35 -8.73
N ASP A 41 -4.31 10.83 -7.70
CA ASP A 41 -3.92 9.57 -7.03
C ASP A 41 -4.06 8.38 -7.99
N LEU A 42 -5.06 8.39 -8.87
CA LEU A 42 -5.24 7.38 -9.91
C LEU A 42 -4.10 7.41 -10.93
N ILE A 43 -3.71 8.59 -11.41
CA ILE A 43 -2.57 8.74 -12.33
C ILE A 43 -1.27 8.25 -11.66
N LEU A 44 -1.06 8.63 -10.41
CA LEU A 44 0.09 8.18 -9.64
C LEU A 44 0.12 6.65 -9.50
N LEU A 45 -1.01 6.04 -9.18
CA LEU A 45 -1.14 4.58 -9.07
C LEU A 45 -0.80 3.87 -10.40
N LEU A 46 -1.23 4.42 -11.54
CA LEU A 46 -0.92 3.86 -12.85
C LEU A 46 0.58 3.92 -13.16
N ILE A 47 1.20 5.09 -12.96
CA ILE A 47 2.64 5.29 -13.20
C ILE A 47 3.48 4.38 -12.29
N LEU A 48 3.10 4.30 -11.01
CA LEU A 48 3.76 3.42 -10.04
C LEU A 48 3.60 1.96 -10.42
N SER A 49 2.41 1.53 -10.84
CA SER A 49 2.15 0.15 -11.24
C SER A 49 3.08 -0.29 -12.37
N GLU A 50 3.25 0.53 -13.40
CA GLU A 50 4.12 0.21 -14.54
C GLU A 50 5.60 0.19 -14.13
N GLY A 51 6.06 1.17 -13.37
CA GLY A 51 7.43 1.22 -12.85
C GLY A 51 7.77 0.02 -11.95
N VAL A 52 6.83 -0.35 -11.07
CA VAL A 52 6.94 -1.51 -10.17
C VAL A 52 7.00 -2.82 -10.94
N GLN A 53 6.10 -3.00 -11.91
CA GLN A 53 6.10 -4.20 -12.76
C GLN A 53 7.45 -4.36 -13.47
N ASN A 54 7.96 -3.29 -14.08
CA ASN A 54 9.25 -3.30 -14.76
C ASN A 54 10.41 -3.56 -13.80
N ALA A 55 10.40 -3.00 -12.59
CA ALA A 55 11.44 -3.24 -11.58
C ALA A 55 11.45 -4.69 -11.06
N MET A 56 10.27 -5.28 -10.89
CA MET A 56 10.12 -6.64 -10.36
C MET A 56 10.43 -7.73 -11.39
N VAL A 57 9.96 -7.55 -12.63
CA VAL A 57 10.07 -8.54 -13.71
C VAL A 57 11.37 -8.35 -14.51
N GLY A 58 11.83 -7.11 -14.66
CA GLY A 58 12.98 -6.79 -15.51
C GLY A 58 12.74 -7.22 -16.97
N ASP A 59 13.75 -7.83 -17.59
CA ASP A 59 13.67 -8.39 -18.95
C ASP A 59 13.08 -9.82 -18.98
N ASP A 60 12.76 -10.40 -17.82
CA ASP A 60 12.43 -11.82 -17.71
C ASP A 60 10.94 -12.09 -17.92
N LYS A 61 10.58 -12.63 -19.10
CA LYS A 61 9.17 -12.94 -19.45
C LYS A 61 8.77 -14.38 -19.14
N SER A 62 9.46 -15.03 -18.19
CA SER A 62 9.18 -16.42 -17.82
C SER A 62 7.93 -16.56 -16.94
N VAL A 63 7.11 -17.58 -17.23
CA VAL A 63 5.88 -17.87 -16.45
C VAL A 63 6.24 -18.28 -15.02
N SER A 64 7.34 -19.00 -14.87
CA SER A 64 7.88 -19.42 -13.58
C SER A 64 8.32 -18.22 -12.73
N GLY A 65 9.00 -17.23 -13.32
CA GLY A 65 9.39 -16.00 -12.61
C GLY A 65 8.17 -15.22 -12.12
N GLY A 66 7.17 -15.03 -12.98
CA GLY A 66 5.91 -14.39 -12.61
C GLY A 66 5.16 -15.11 -11.48
N LEU A 67 5.10 -16.44 -11.51
CA LEU A 67 4.45 -17.22 -10.45
C LEU A 67 5.19 -17.10 -9.11
N ILE A 68 6.53 -17.15 -9.12
CA ILE A 68 7.33 -16.94 -7.90
C ILE A 68 7.11 -15.55 -7.33
N LEU A 69 7.10 -14.51 -8.17
CA LEU A 69 6.80 -13.16 -7.73
C LEU A 69 5.40 -13.04 -7.12
N ALA A 70 4.38 -13.61 -7.77
CA ALA A 70 3.02 -13.59 -7.26
C ALA A 70 2.89 -14.27 -5.91
N VAL A 71 3.45 -15.49 -5.76
CA VAL A 71 3.46 -16.22 -4.48
C VAL A 71 4.22 -15.46 -3.41
N THR A 72 5.37 -14.85 -3.76
CA THR A 72 6.17 -14.05 -2.83
C THR A 72 5.41 -12.84 -2.33
N LEU A 73 4.79 -12.08 -3.24
CA LEU A 73 4.01 -10.88 -2.91
C LEU A 73 2.79 -11.20 -2.06
N ILE A 74 2.04 -12.25 -2.42
CA ILE A 74 0.88 -12.69 -1.62
C ILE A 74 1.37 -13.17 -0.24
N GLY A 75 2.44 -13.94 -0.19
CA GLY A 75 3.03 -14.45 1.05
C GLY A 75 3.48 -13.33 1.99
N ILE A 76 4.23 -12.34 1.48
CA ILE A 76 4.64 -11.20 2.31
C ILE A 76 3.44 -10.36 2.74
N ASN A 77 2.46 -10.15 1.87
CA ASN A 77 1.27 -9.37 2.22
C ASN A 77 0.50 -10.05 3.37
N VAL A 78 0.26 -11.35 3.28
CA VAL A 78 -0.38 -12.13 4.36
C VAL A 78 0.46 -12.09 5.63
N LEU A 79 1.78 -12.22 5.53
CA LEU A 79 2.68 -12.17 6.67
C LEU A 79 2.63 -10.81 7.36
N VAL A 80 2.65 -9.71 6.60
CA VAL A 80 2.54 -8.35 7.13
C VAL A 80 1.17 -8.14 7.76
N SER A 81 0.08 -8.56 7.13
CA SER A 81 -1.27 -8.46 7.71
C SER A 81 -1.39 -9.24 9.02
N TRP A 82 -0.87 -10.47 9.06
CA TRP A 82 -0.86 -11.29 10.28
C TRP A 82 -0.03 -10.64 11.40
N LEU A 83 1.13 -10.06 11.04
CA LEU A 83 2.03 -9.42 11.97
C LEU A 83 1.46 -8.08 12.50
N SER A 84 0.75 -7.33 11.65
CA SER A 84 -0.04 -6.15 12.06
C SER A 84 -1.15 -6.54 13.04
N TRP A 85 -1.88 -7.63 12.78
CA TRP A 85 -2.91 -8.11 13.71
C TRP A 85 -2.33 -8.54 15.08
N ARG A 86 -1.12 -9.11 15.08
CA ARG A 86 -0.43 -9.53 16.31
C ARG A 86 0.17 -8.37 17.10
N SER A 87 0.62 -7.31 16.41
CA SER A 87 1.38 -6.20 17.02
C SER A 87 0.85 -4.84 16.61
N ARG A 88 0.33 -4.11 17.60
CA ARG A 88 -0.12 -2.71 17.44
C ARG A 88 0.97 -1.80 16.88
N GLY A 89 2.24 -2.05 17.19
CA GLY A 89 3.36 -1.26 16.64
C GLY A 89 3.50 -1.41 15.13
N ILE A 90 3.24 -2.61 14.61
CA ILE A 90 3.34 -2.93 13.18
C ILE A 90 2.08 -2.46 12.45
N GLU A 91 0.91 -2.64 13.08
CA GLU A 91 -0.34 -1.99 12.66
C GLU A 91 -0.14 -0.47 12.51
N TYR A 92 0.44 0.20 13.51
CA TYR A 92 0.73 1.63 13.43
C TYR A 92 1.77 1.97 12.37
N ALA A 93 2.77 1.13 12.11
CA ALA A 93 3.75 1.35 11.06
C ALA A 93 3.13 1.23 9.65
N VAL A 94 2.26 0.23 9.44
CA VAL A 94 1.63 -0.08 8.15
C VAL A 94 0.40 0.79 7.90
N GLU A 95 -0.61 0.71 8.76
CA GLU A 95 -1.92 1.37 8.57
C GLU A 95 -1.96 2.79 9.17
N GLY A 96 -1.13 3.04 10.19
CA GLY A 96 -1.08 4.33 10.86
C GLY A 96 -1.93 4.41 12.10
N HIS A 97 -1.69 5.46 12.88
CA HIS A 97 -2.40 5.63 14.15
C HIS A 97 -3.89 5.89 13.90
N PRO A 98 -4.85 5.13 14.44
CA PRO A 98 -6.25 5.49 14.36
C PRO A 98 -6.43 6.88 14.98
N GLN A 99 -7.00 7.81 14.22
CA GLN A 99 -7.24 9.18 14.68
C GLN A 99 -8.72 9.37 14.97
N LEU A 100 -9.03 9.87 16.16
CA LEU A 100 -10.39 10.17 16.56
C LEU A 100 -10.83 11.47 15.87
N LEU A 101 -11.74 11.38 14.90
CA LEU A 101 -12.25 12.54 14.17
C LEU A 101 -13.41 13.26 14.89
N ILE A 102 -14.26 12.51 15.59
CA ILE A 102 -15.44 13.05 16.30
C ILE A 102 -15.38 12.62 17.75
N ARG A 103 -15.54 13.58 18.66
CA ARG A 103 -15.64 13.33 20.10
C ARG A 103 -16.84 14.09 20.65
N HIS A 104 -17.83 13.36 21.20
CA HIS A 104 -19.05 13.92 21.78
C HIS A 104 -19.80 14.89 20.85
N GLY A 105 -19.98 14.51 19.57
CA GLY A 105 -20.68 15.33 18.59
C GLY A 105 -19.90 16.57 18.10
N LYS A 106 -18.67 16.80 18.58
CA LYS A 106 -17.79 17.85 18.07
C LYS A 106 -16.72 17.24 17.18
N VAL A 107 -16.60 17.80 15.97
CA VAL A 107 -15.56 17.45 15.00
C VAL A 107 -14.25 18.10 15.44
N ILE A 108 -13.18 17.30 15.53
CA ILE A 108 -11.85 17.79 15.91
C ILE A 108 -11.16 18.32 14.65
N GLN A 109 -11.27 19.63 14.42
CA GLN A 109 -10.76 20.31 13.22
C GLN A 109 -9.25 20.10 13.02
N ASP A 110 -8.46 20.07 14.09
CA ASP A 110 -7.00 19.85 14.00
C ASP A 110 -6.66 18.47 13.43
N VAL A 111 -7.45 17.45 13.79
CA VAL A 111 -7.30 16.09 13.29
C VAL A 111 -7.74 16.00 11.83
N MET A 112 -8.80 16.73 11.43
CA MET A 112 -9.23 16.80 10.04
C MET A 112 -8.18 17.45 9.13
N HIS A 113 -7.53 18.54 9.57
CA HIS A 113 -6.44 19.18 8.82
C HIS A 113 -5.26 18.23 8.65
N GLY A 114 -4.87 17.51 9.70
CA GLY A 114 -3.82 16.49 9.63
C GLY A 114 -4.18 15.30 8.73
N ALA A 115 -5.45 14.94 8.67
CA ALA A 115 -5.98 13.90 7.77
C ALA A 115 -6.29 14.40 6.35
N ARG A 116 -6.09 15.69 6.06
CA ARG A 116 -6.47 16.37 4.81
C ARG A 116 -7.92 16.10 4.39
N MET A 117 -8.82 16.00 5.37
CA MET A 117 -10.22 15.67 5.15
C MET A 117 -11.07 16.93 5.29
N THR A 118 -11.93 17.20 4.31
CA THR A 118 -12.83 18.36 4.37
C THR A 118 -14.11 18.03 5.16
N SER A 119 -14.87 19.06 5.54
CA SER A 119 -16.17 18.86 6.21
C SER A 119 -17.17 18.12 5.31
N ASP A 120 -17.15 18.38 3.99
CA ASP A 120 -18.00 17.69 3.01
C ASP A 120 -17.67 16.21 2.91
N ASP A 121 -16.37 15.90 2.97
CA ASP A 121 -15.84 14.55 3.01
C ASP A 121 -16.30 13.79 4.26
N LEU A 122 -16.28 14.44 5.43
CA LEU A 122 -16.81 13.88 6.67
C LEU A 122 -18.31 13.59 6.56
N MET A 123 -19.09 14.54 6.04
CA MET A 123 -20.54 14.40 5.89
C MET A 123 -20.92 13.31 4.89
N LYS A 124 -20.13 13.11 3.82
CA LYS A 124 -20.32 11.99 2.90
C LYS A 124 -20.12 10.63 3.58
N VAL A 125 -19.12 10.52 4.45
CA VAL A 125 -18.85 9.27 5.21
C VAL A 125 -19.94 9.01 6.25
N LEU A 126 -20.42 10.03 6.97
CA LEU A 126 -21.47 9.89 7.99
C LEU A 126 -22.87 9.61 7.43
N ARG A 127 -23.11 9.93 6.16
CA ARG A 127 -24.41 9.72 5.49
C ARG A 127 -24.54 8.33 4.84
N ARG A 128 -23.46 7.56 4.76
CA ARG A 128 -23.47 6.15 4.34
C ARG A 128 -23.61 5.23 5.54
#